data_AF-A0A2H0YN35-F1
#
_entry.id   AF-A0A2H0YN35-F1
#
_cell.length_a   1.000
_cell.length_b   1.000
_cell.length_c   1.000
_cell.angle_alpha   90.00
_cell.angle_beta   90.00
_cell.angle_gamma   90.00
#
_symmetry.space_group_name_H-M   'P 1'
#
loop_
_entity.id
_entity.type
_entity.pdbx_description
1 polymer ?
#
loop_
_entity_poly.entity_id
_entity_poly.type
_entity_poly.pdbx_seq_one_letter_code
_entity_poly.pdbx_strand_id
1 'polypeptide(L)'
;MQLKWSERISLTQSEVNRIKAIAGVYRLIYYDGSKDKYYVYYVGQAEDLNDRLTQHLSGNETNKCCQRYLENYNCYFRAAAVSRQADRDGAEVALYNHFKPSCVDRIPDVDPIDINFD
;
A
#
# COMPACT_ATOMS: atom_id res chain seq x y z
N MET A 1 -9.51 9.44 12.29
CA MET A 1 -10.41 8.46 11.66
C MET A 1 -9.89 7.06 11.92
N GLN A 2 -10.75 6.10 12.24
CA GLN A 2 -10.34 4.71 12.40
C GLN A 2 -10.60 3.93 11.10
N LEU A 3 -9.53 3.48 10.45
CA LEU A 3 -9.57 2.69 9.24
C LEU A 3 -9.75 1.21 9.56
N LYS A 4 -10.60 0.55 8.78
CA LYS A 4 -10.76 -0.91 8.80
C LYS A 4 -9.75 -1.53 7.83
N TRP A 5 -8.54 -1.77 8.33
CA TRP A 5 -7.49 -2.43 7.57
C TRP A 5 -7.82 -3.89 7.29
N SER A 6 -7.44 -4.36 6.11
CA SER A 6 -7.35 -5.78 5.83
C SER A 6 -6.27 -6.43 6.69
N GLU A 7 -6.36 -7.75 6.82
CA GLU A 7 -5.20 -8.55 7.22
C GLU A 7 -4.02 -8.33 6.26
N ARG A 8 -2.83 -8.78 6.67
CA ARG A 8 -1.66 -8.80 5.79
C ARG A 8 -1.85 -9.91 4.76
N ILE A 9 -1.99 -9.53 3.49
CA ILE A 9 -2.31 -10.43 2.38
C ILE A 9 -1.11 -10.53 1.45
N SER A 10 -0.79 -11.73 0.95
CA SER A 10 0.31 -11.93 -0.02
C SER A 10 0.02 -11.18 -1.32
N LEU A 11 1.01 -10.46 -1.85
CA LEU A 11 0.89 -9.69 -3.10
C LEU A 11 1.01 -10.64 -4.30
N THR A 12 -0.07 -11.36 -4.57
CA THR A 12 -0.19 -12.35 -5.66
C THR A 12 -1.48 -12.10 -6.43
N GLN A 13 -1.53 -12.52 -7.70
CA GLN A 13 -2.72 -12.33 -8.54
C GLN A 13 -3.99 -12.90 -7.90
N SER A 14 -3.92 -14.11 -7.32
CA SER A 14 -5.07 -14.76 -6.71
C SER A 14 -5.64 -14.00 -5.52
N GLU A 15 -4.77 -13.40 -4.70
CA GLU A 15 -5.19 -12.62 -3.54
C GLU A 15 -5.65 -11.21 -3.93
N VAL A 16 -5.01 -10.57 -4.90
CA VAL A 16 -5.48 -9.29 -5.46
C VAL A 16 -6.87 -9.45 -6.07
N ASN A 17 -7.14 -10.54 -6.80
CA ASN A 17 -8.46 -10.81 -7.39
C ASN A 17 -9.60 -10.93 -6.35
N ARG A 18 -9.27 -11.14 -5.07
CA ARG A 18 -10.26 -11.19 -3.98
C ARG A 18 -10.57 -9.82 -3.39
N ILE A 19 -9.77 -8.81 -3.69
CA ILE A 19 -9.99 -7.44 -3.24
C ILE A 19 -11.16 -6.84 -4.01
N LYS A 20 -12.06 -6.18 -3.29
CA LYS A 20 -13.19 -5.48 -3.92
C LYS A 20 -12.68 -4.28 -4.71
N ALA A 21 -13.29 -4.07 -5.88
CA ALA A 21 -13.15 -2.86 -6.70
C ALA A 21 -13.78 -1.66 -5.99
N ILE A 22 -13.04 -1.03 -5.07
CA ILE A 22 -13.49 0.11 -4.26
C ILE A 22 -12.33 1.07 -4.01
N ALA A 23 -12.66 2.33 -3.75
CA ALA A 23 -11.68 3.35 -3.43
C ALA A 23 -11.09 3.17 -2.02
N GLY A 24 -9.82 3.50 -1.86
CA GLY A 24 -9.15 3.40 -0.56
C GLY A 24 -7.66 3.71 -0.58
N VAL A 25 -7.01 3.35 0.52
CA VAL A 25 -5.56 3.47 0.72
C VAL A 25 -4.94 2.10 0.98
N TYR A 26 -3.65 1.97 0.69
CA TYR A 26 -2.93 0.72 0.86
C TYR A 26 -1.45 0.95 1.19
N ARG A 27 -0.82 -0.10 1.67
CA ARG A 27 0.63 -0.18 1.88
C ARG A 27 1.16 -1.49 1.35
N LEU A 28 2.32 -1.44 0.71
CA LEU A 28 3.07 -2.61 0.27
C LEU A 28 4.19 -2.90 1.27
N ILE A 29 4.34 -4.19 1.57
CA ILE A 29 5.15 -4.70 2.66
C ILE A 29 6.06 -5.78 2.11
N TYR A 30 7.33 -5.79 2.48
CA TYR A 30 8.23 -6.91 2.21
C TYR A 30 8.63 -7.59 3.52
N TYR A 31 8.93 -8.88 3.45
CA TYR A 31 9.47 -9.64 4.57
C TYR A 31 11.00 -9.77 4.46
N ASP A 32 11.71 -9.28 5.47
CA ASP A 32 13.16 -9.44 5.63
C ASP A 32 13.43 -10.70 6.48
N GLY A 33 13.74 -11.80 5.81
CA GLY A 33 14.02 -13.09 6.46
C GLY A 33 15.28 -13.08 7.33
N SER A 34 16.20 -12.12 7.15
CA SER A 34 17.41 -12.02 7.99
C SER A 34 17.11 -11.43 9.37
N LYS A 35 16.04 -10.65 9.48
CA LYS A 35 15.60 -9.97 10.71
C LYS A 35 14.30 -10.52 11.27
N ASP A 36 13.66 -11.46 10.57
CA ASP A 36 12.32 -11.97 10.86
C ASP A 36 11.31 -10.83 11.06
N LYS A 37 11.32 -9.86 10.12
CA LYS A 37 10.54 -8.61 10.25
C LYS A 37 9.90 -8.18 8.94
N TYR A 38 8.80 -7.45 9.07
CA TYR A 38 8.06 -6.86 7.97
C TYR A 38 8.29 -5.35 7.91
N TYR A 39 8.44 -4.84 6.70
CA TYR A 39 8.72 -3.42 6.46
C TYR A 39 7.86 -2.90 5.32
N VAL A 40 7.36 -1.67 5.49
CA VAL A 40 6.60 -0.97 4.43
C VAL A 40 7.59 -0.29 3.50
N TYR A 41 7.51 -0.58 2.20
CA TYR A 41 8.37 0.03 1.19
C TYR A 41 7.62 0.97 0.25
N TYR A 42 6.29 0.92 0.25
CA TYR A 42 5.43 1.79 -0.55
C TYR A 42 4.09 2.02 0.14
N VAL A 43 3.51 3.20 -0.03
CA VAL A 43 2.13 3.53 0.36
C VAL A 43 1.47 4.25 -0.80
N GLY A 44 0.16 4.12 -0.91
CA GLY A 44 -0.59 4.79 -1.97
C GLY A 44 -2.08 4.79 -1.73
N GLN A 45 -2.80 5.39 -2.66
CA GLN A 45 -4.25 5.42 -2.69
C GLN A 45 -4.79 5.06 -4.09
N ALA A 46 -6.08 4.75 -4.18
CA ALA A 46 -6.74 4.45 -5.44
C ALA A 46 -8.24 4.75 -5.39
N GLU A 47 -8.83 5.04 -6.56
CA GLU A 47 -10.28 4.97 -6.76
C GLU A 47 -10.78 3.52 -6.89
N ASP A 48 -9.88 2.63 -7.34
CA ASP A 48 -10.09 1.19 -7.38
C ASP A 48 -8.84 0.46 -6.85
N LEU A 49 -8.97 -0.11 -5.65
CA LEU A 49 -7.89 -0.85 -5.01
C LEU A 49 -7.53 -2.14 -5.76
N ASN A 50 -8.49 -2.82 -6.41
CA ASN A 50 -8.21 -4.06 -7.13
C ASN A 50 -7.32 -3.76 -8.35
N ASP A 51 -7.71 -2.77 -9.16
CA ASP A 51 -6.95 -2.36 -10.34
C ASP A 51 -5.57 -1.84 -9.94
N ARG A 52 -5.49 -1.00 -8.90
CA ARG A 52 -4.21 -0.43 -8.47
C ARG A 52 -3.26 -1.48 -7.89
N LEU A 53 -3.76 -2.43 -7.11
CA LEU A 53 -2.92 -3.54 -6.60
C LEU A 53 -2.49 -4.48 -7.72
N THR A 54 -3.31 -4.67 -8.76
CA THR A 54 -2.94 -5.45 -9.95
C THR A 54 -1.76 -4.82 -10.69
N GLN A 55 -1.67 -3.49 -10.73
CA GLN A 55 -0.52 -2.77 -11.29
C GLN A 55 0.77 -2.99 -10.48
N HIS A 56 0.67 -3.34 -9.19
CA HIS A 56 1.82 -3.65 -8.34
C HIS A 56 2.25 -5.13 -8.39
N LEU A 57 1.61 -5.96 -9.22
CA LEU A 57 2.03 -7.34 -9.43
C LEU A 57 3.29 -7.41 -10.31
N SER A 58 4.08 -8.47 -10.10
CA SER A 58 5.26 -8.73 -10.92
C SER A 58 4.89 -8.84 -12.41
N GLY A 59 5.64 -8.15 -13.26
CA GLY A 59 5.36 -8.00 -14.70
C GLY A 59 4.51 -6.77 -15.06
N ASN A 60 3.72 -6.24 -14.13
CA ASN A 60 2.89 -5.04 -14.35
C ASN A 60 3.47 -3.78 -13.66
N GLU A 61 4.25 -3.97 -12.60
CA GLU A 61 4.85 -2.86 -11.85
C GLU A 61 5.75 -2.01 -12.75
N THR A 62 5.58 -0.70 -12.69
CA THR A 62 6.36 0.28 -13.47
C THR A 62 7.29 1.13 -12.60
N ASN A 63 7.04 1.19 -11.29
CA ASN A 63 7.94 1.83 -10.34
C ASN A 63 9.17 0.93 -10.11
N LYS A 64 10.33 1.36 -10.64
CA LYS A 64 11.59 0.61 -10.54
C LYS A 64 12.04 0.32 -9.11
N CYS A 65 11.67 1.16 -8.14
CA CYS A 65 11.96 0.88 -6.74
C CYS A 65 11.13 -0.31 -6.25
N CYS A 66 9.82 -0.30 -6.51
CA CYS A 66 8.92 -1.41 -6.15
C CYS A 66 9.29 -2.72 -6.86
N GLN A 67 9.69 -2.67 -8.14
CA GLN A 67 10.14 -3.85 -8.91
C GLN A 67 11.27 -4.59 -8.18
N ARG A 68 12.26 -3.87 -7.65
CA ARG A 68 13.36 -4.46 -6.89
C ARG A 68 12.87 -5.23 -5.66
N TYR A 69 11.83 -4.76 -4.99
CA TYR A 69 11.27 -5.50 -3.85
C TYR A 69 10.57 -6.79 -4.31
N LEU A 70 9.79 -6.72 -5.39
CA LEU A 70 9.11 -7.90 -5.97
C LEU A 70 10.09 -8.98 -6.44
N GLU A 71 11.26 -8.61 -6.94
CA GLU A 71 12.31 -9.54 -7.42
C GLU A 71 13.07 -10.22 -6.27
N ASN A 72 13.24 -9.53 -5.15
CA ASN A 72 14.17 -9.96 -4.08
C ASN A 72 13.47 -10.46 -2.81
N TYR A 73 12.16 -10.20 -2.64
CA TYR A 73 11.46 -10.48 -1.39
C TYR A 73 10.04 -11.03 -1.60
N ASN A 74 9.56 -11.75 -0.58
CA ASN A 74 8.14 -12.05 -0.46
C ASN A 74 7.39 -10.76 -0.08
N CYS A 75 6.51 -10.33 -0.97
CA CYS A 75 5.75 -9.08 -0.82
C CYS A 75 4.30 -9.35 -0.41
N TYR A 76 3.75 -8.40 0.33
CA TYR A 76 2.43 -8.40 0.93
C TYR A 76 1.81 -7.02 0.82
N PHE A 77 0.52 -6.91 1.10
CA PHE A 77 -0.15 -5.62 1.24
C PHE A 77 -1.15 -5.63 2.39
N ARG A 78 -1.53 -4.42 2.80
CA ARG A 78 -2.75 -4.14 3.56
C ARG A 78 -3.48 -3.00 2.89
N ALA A 79 -4.81 -3.06 2.88
CA ALA A 79 -5.64 -2.03 2.28
C ALA A 79 -6.83 -1.69 3.19
N ALA A 80 -7.32 -0.46 3.09
CA ALA A 80 -8.50 0.02 3.79
C ALA A 80 -9.38 0.83 2.83
N ALA A 81 -10.69 0.56 2.87
CA ALA A 81 -11.66 1.30 2.06
C ALA A 81 -11.81 2.73 2.61
N VAL A 82 -11.68 3.72 1.72
CA VAL A 82 -11.83 5.15 2.04
C VAL A 82 -12.47 5.83 0.83
N SER A 83 -13.75 6.17 0.94
CA SER A 83 -14.55 6.62 -0.21
C SER A 83 -14.26 8.05 -0.65
N ARG A 84 -13.96 8.95 0.29
CA ARG A 84 -13.72 10.38 -0.01
C ARG A 84 -12.26 10.62 -0.42
N GLN A 85 -12.06 11.36 -1.51
CA GLN A 85 -10.72 11.70 -2.02
C GLN A 85 -9.88 12.45 -0.96
N ALA A 86 -10.43 13.50 -0.34
CA ALA A 86 -9.71 14.27 0.68
C ALA A 86 -9.26 13.40 1.88
N ASP A 87 -10.06 12.42 2.27
CA ASP A 87 -9.71 11.50 3.35
C ASP A 87 -8.59 10.53 2.90
N ARG A 88 -8.57 10.12 1.63
CA ARG A 88 -7.48 9.32 1.08
C ARG A 88 -6.18 10.13 1.00
N ASP A 89 -6.24 11.37 0.55
CA ASP A 89 -5.07 12.26 0.45
C ASP A 89 -4.39 12.41 1.82
N GLY A 90 -5.18 12.79 2.84
CA GLY A 90 -4.66 12.93 4.20
C GLY A 90 -4.17 11.60 4.80
N ALA A 91 -4.84 10.48 4.50
CA ALA A 91 -4.42 9.16 4.99
C ALA A 91 -3.11 8.70 4.33
N GLU A 92 -2.93 8.96 3.04
CA GLU A 92 -1.69 8.65 2.32
C GLU A 92 -0.50 9.43 2.91
N VAL A 93 -0.68 10.74 3.18
CA VAL A 93 0.33 11.57 3.85
C VAL A 93 0.63 11.03 5.25
N ALA A 94 -0.38 10.64 6.03
CA ALA A 94 -0.19 10.06 7.35
C ALA A 94 0.62 8.74 7.30
N LEU A 95 0.30 7.85 6.35
CA LEU A 95 1.04 6.61 6.11
C LEU A 95 2.50 6.87 5.72
N TYR A 96 2.72 7.82 4.82
CA TYR A 96 4.07 8.20 4.39
C TYR A 96 4.89 8.73 5.56
N ASN A 97 4.34 9.66 6.35
CA ASN A 97 5.02 10.25 7.49
C ASN A 97 5.37 9.21 8.58
N HIS A 98 4.48 8.24 8.80
CA HIS A 98 4.66 7.19 9.80
C HIS A 98 5.70 6.14 9.36
N PHE A 99 5.56 5.60 8.14
CA PHE A 99 6.40 4.48 7.69
C PHE A 99 7.68 4.91 6.98
N LYS A 100 7.73 6.13 6.44
CA LYS A 100 8.84 6.66 5.62
C LYS A 100 9.29 5.68 4.52
N PRO A 101 8.37 5.21 3.66
CA PRO A 101 8.67 4.24 2.62
C PRO A 101 9.69 4.78 1.61
N SER A 102 10.54 3.88 1.09
CA SER A 102 11.62 4.23 0.16
C SER A 102 11.17 4.42 -1.30
N CYS A 103 10.02 3.86 -1.70
CA CYS A 103 9.60 3.82 -3.10
C CYS A 103 8.49 4.82 -3.49
N VAL A 104 8.25 5.85 -2.69
CA VAL A 104 7.21 6.85 -2.98
C VAL A 104 7.84 8.08 -3.63
N ASP A 105 7.49 8.34 -4.90
CA ASP A 105 8.03 9.45 -5.69
C ASP A 105 7.27 10.77 -5.47
N ARG A 106 5.99 10.68 -5.09
CA ARG A 106 5.12 11.84 -4.85
C ARG A 106 4.14 11.52 -3.74
N ILE A 107 3.83 12.53 -2.94
CA ILE A 107 2.77 12.50 -1.93
C ILE A 107 1.79 13.67 -2.19
N PRO A 108 0.51 13.58 -1.78
CA PRO A 108 -0.40 14.71 -1.80
C PRO A 108 0.12 15.91 -0.98
N ASP A 109 -0.14 17.13 -1.46
CA ASP A 109 0.21 18.37 -0.76
C ASP A 109 -0.94 18.81 0.15
N VAL A 110 -1.18 18.02 1.20
CA VAL A 110 -2.21 18.26 2.22
C VAL A 110 -1.69 17.87 3.60
N ASP A 111 -2.35 18.36 4.66
CA ASP A 111 -2.05 17.92 6.02
C ASP A 111 -2.45 16.45 6.23
N PRO A 112 -1.67 15.67 7.00
CA PRO A 112 -2.05 14.32 7.37
C PRO A 112 -3.31 14.34 8.25
N ILE A 113 -4.18 13.36 8.05
CA ILE A 113 -5.27 13.09 8.99
C ILE A 113 -4.84 12.02 9.99
N ASP A 114 -5.38 12.09 11.20
CA ASP A 114 -5.14 11.08 12.22
C ASP A 114 -5.77 9.73 11.83
N ILE A 115 -4.99 8.64 11.81
CA ILE A 115 -5.42 7.28 11.48
C ILE A 115 -4.75 6.24 12.39
N ASN A 116 -5.35 5.06 12.53
CA ASN A 116 -4.66 3.90 13.08
C ASN A 116 -3.74 3.26 12.03
N PHE A 117 -2.59 2.77 12.48
CA PHE A 117 -1.53 2.20 11.64
C PHE A 117 -1.42 0.66 11.74
N ASP A 118 -2.41 -0.01 12.32
CA ASP A 118 -2.42 -1.47 12.59
C ASP A 118 -1.93 -2.33 11.42
#